data_AF-A0A926PZN1-F1
#
_entry.id   AF-A0A926PZN1-F1
#
_cell.length_a   1.000
_cell.length_b   1.000
_cell.length_c   1.000
_cell.angle_alpha   90.00
_cell.angle_beta   90.00
_cell.angle_gamma   90.00
#
_symmetry.space_group_name_H-M   'P 1'
#
loop_
_entity.id
_entity.type
_entity.pdbx_description
1 polymer ?
#
loop_
_entity_poly.entity_id
_entity_poly.type
_entity_poly.pdbx_seq_one_letter_code
_entity_poly.pdbx_strand_id
1 'polypeptide(L)'
;MPSLLFPVLPGAGRRRALSRLLTVEDLPPGWRRDGQRTWRTGRTGQASPWRERARQNGSVTAWRSFRGGKRWLWAQAVPLATRDDAVAALRTVGECLLANPAAAVEVVGERDVDLPLFGDASAVWAREQQVRSVATGHNTVTLLLAGAVGSDVLVLSLSGEPAWDWDDATDLASRQAARLTATAG
;
A
#
# COMPACT_ATOMS: atom_id res chain seq x y z
N MET A 1 8.31 14.58 -18.33
CA MET A 1 7.68 13.38 -17.72
C MET A 1 6.36 13.83 -17.13
N PRO A 2 5.20 13.32 -17.59
CA PRO A 2 3.92 13.92 -17.25
C PRO A 2 3.61 13.68 -15.77
N SER A 3 3.42 14.77 -15.02
CA SER A 3 2.84 14.75 -13.68
C SER A 3 1.51 14.00 -13.75
N LEU A 4 1.45 12.79 -13.18
CA LEU A 4 0.20 12.05 -13.03
C LEU A 4 -0.66 12.75 -11.97
N LEU A 5 -1.35 13.80 -12.40
CA LEU A 5 -2.42 14.44 -11.64
C LEU A 5 -3.58 13.46 -11.56
N PHE A 6 -3.64 12.72 -10.46
CA PHE A 6 -4.80 11.90 -10.14
C PHE A 6 -5.99 12.81 -9.84
N PRO A 7 -7.13 12.70 -10.56
CA PRO A 7 -8.31 13.49 -10.26
C PRO A 7 -8.81 13.12 -8.87
N VAL A 8 -8.81 14.10 -7.97
CA VAL A 8 -9.30 14.00 -6.60
C VAL A 8 -10.82 13.86 -6.63
N LEU A 9 -11.37 12.92 -5.87
CA LEU A 9 -12.82 12.73 -5.76
C LEU A 9 -13.48 13.79 -4.85
N PRO A 10 -14.76 14.13 -5.11
CA PRO A 10 -15.53 15.00 -4.22
C PRO A 10 -15.76 14.37 -2.82
N GLY A 11 -16.11 15.22 -1.85
CA GLY A 11 -15.85 15.01 -0.42
C GLY A 11 -16.34 13.69 0.21
N ALA A 12 -17.55 13.21 -0.09
CA ALA A 12 -18.11 12.02 0.58
C ALA A 12 -17.42 10.71 0.17
N GLY A 13 -17.22 10.48 -1.14
CA GLY A 13 -16.53 9.29 -1.63
C GLY A 13 -15.06 9.24 -1.20
N ARG A 14 -14.39 10.40 -1.18
CA ARG A 14 -13.03 10.53 -0.66
C ARG A 14 -12.94 10.16 0.82
N ARG A 15 -13.85 10.66 1.66
CA ARG A 15 -13.86 10.34 3.10
C ARG A 15 -14.07 8.85 3.34
N ARG A 16 -15.05 8.24 2.66
CA ARG A 16 -15.33 6.80 2.77
C ARG A 16 -14.14 5.94 2.33
N ALA A 17 -13.44 6.31 1.26
CA ALA A 17 -12.26 5.57 0.83
C ALA A 17 -11.12 5.68 1.86
N LEU A 18 -10.90 6.87 2.42
CA LEU A 18 -9.83 7.13 3.39
C LEU A 18 -10.10 6.56 4.78
N SER A 19 -11.35 6.33 5.19
CA SER A 19 -11.67 5.72 6.49
C SER A 19 -11.27 4.24 6.56
N ARG A 20 -11.00 3.63 5.41
CA ARG A 20 -10.55 2.23 5.27
C ARG A 20 -9.07 2.02 5.58
N LEU A 21 -8.29 3.10 5.70
CA LEU A 21 -6.85 3.03 5.96
C LEU A 21 -6.54 3.19 7.45
N LEU A 22 -5.41 2.61 7.87
CA LEU A 22 -4.79 2.86 9.18
C LEU A 22 -4.84 4.35 9.54
N THR A 23 -5.01 4.69 10.82
CA THR A 23 -4.93 6.05 11.34
C THR A 23 -3.67 6.22 12.19
N VAL A 24 -3.42 7.43 12.70
CA VAL A 24 -2.24 7.66 13.55
C VAL A 24 -2.37 6.90 14.87
N GLU A 25 -3.59 6.71 15.34
CA GLU A 25 -3.93 5.96 16.55
C GLU A 25 -3.63 4.46 16.42
N ASP A 26 -3.50 3.94 15.20
CA ASP A 26 -3.08 2.55 14.96
C ASP A 26 -1.56 2.35 15.04
N LEU A 27 -0.79 3.44 15.17
CA LEU A 27 0.67 3.46 15.15
C LEU A 27 1.25 3.75 16.54
N PRO A 28 2.54 3.42 16.80
CA PRO A 28 3.19 3.79 18.04
C PRO A 28 3.14 5.30 18.31
N PRO A 29 3.32 5.74 19.57
CA PRO A 29 3.43 7.17 19.89
C PRO A 29 4.53 7.87 19.09
N GLY A 30 4.30 9.15 18.73
CA GLY A 30 5.26 9.97 17.98
C GLY A 30 5.14 9.89 16.44
N TRP A 31 4.23 9.06 15.93
CA TRP A 31 3.86 9.04 14.52
C TRP A 31 2.90 10.18 14.15
N ARG A 32 2.99 10.66 12.91
CA ARG A 32 2.05 11.62 12.33
C ARG A 32 1.69 11.24 10.90
N ARG A 33 0.52 11.68 10.43
CA ARG A 33 0.14 11.60 9.01
C ARG A 33 0.95 12.63 8.21
N ASP A 34 1.63 12.18 7.17
CA ASP A 34 2.44 13.01 6.28
C ASP A 34 1.68 13.36 4.99
N GLY A 35 0.80 12.47 4.53
CA GLY A 35 0.01 12.70 3.31
C GLY A 35 -1.15 11.72 3.13
N GLN A 36 -2.08 12.06 2.25
CA GLN A 36 -3.14 11.15 1.82
C GLN A 36 -3.69 11.50 0.44
N ARG A 37 -4.05 10.48 -0.34
CA ARG A 37 -4.53 10.61 -1.72
C ARG A 37 -5.62 9.59 -2.00
N THR A 38 -6.45 9.88 -2.99
CA THR A 38 -7.45 8.94 -3.52
C THR A 38 -7.51 9.08 -5.03
N TRP A 39 -7.77 7.98 -5.72
CA TRP A 39 -7.98 7.97 -7.17
C TRP A 39 -8.91 6.83 -7.57
N ARG A 40 -9.46 6.89 -8.79
CA ARG A 40 -10.28 5.80 -9.32
C ARG A 40 -9.43 4.56 -9.58
N THR A 41 -9.84 3.42 -9.02
CA THR A 41 -9.15 2.13 -9.22
C THR A 41 -9.20 1.72 -10.69
N GLY A 42 -8.12 1.11 -11.18
CA GLY A 42 -8.04 0.55 -12.53
C GLY A 42 -7.87 1.56 -13.67
N ARG A 43 -7.52 2.83 -13.38
CA ARG A 43 -7.27 3.85 -14.42
C ARG A 43 -5.86 3.87 -14.99
N THR A 44 -4.87 3.38 -14.25
CA THR A 44 -3.46 3.35 -14.67
C THR A 44 -3.03 1.92 -14.99
N GLY A 45 -1.92 1.76 -15.72
CA GLY A 45 -1.36 0.45 -16.07
C GLY A 45 -2.03 -0.24 -17.26
N GLN A 46 -1.57 -1.45 -17.58
CA GLN A 46 -2.10 -2.26 -18.68
C GLN A 46 -3.54 -2.71 -18.40
N ALA A 47 -4.37 -2.77 -19.45
CA ALA A 47 -5.73 -3.27 -19.36
C ALA A 47 -5.75 -4.70 -18.80
N SER A 48 -6.68 -4.97 -17.89
CA SER A 48 -6.94 -6.29 -17.34
C SER A 48 -8.40 -6.40 -16.89
N PRO A 49 -8.98 -7.61 -16.86
CA PRO A 49 -10.39 -7.78 -16.51
C PRO A 49 -10.77 -7.23 -15.13
N TRP A 50 -9.91 -7.37 -14.12
CA TRP A 50 -10.16 -6.82 -12.78
C TRP A 50 -10.17 -5.28 -12.77
N ARG A 51 -9.32 -4.63 -13.59
CA ARG A 51 -9.30 -3.16 -13.71
C ARG A 51 -10.58 -2.63 -14.36
N GLU A 52 -11.07 -3.33 -15.37
CA GLU A 52 -12.36 -3.00 -16.02
C GLU A 52 -13.52 -3.08 -15.05
N ARG A 53 -13.65 -4.20 -14.32
CA ARG A 53 -14.70 -4.37 -13.31
C ARG A 53 -14.59 -3.35 -12.17
N ALA A 54 -13.38 -3.08 -11.67
CA ALA A 54 -13.17 -2.05 -10.66
C ALA A 54 -13.59 -0.64 -11.15
N ARG A 55 -13.34 -0.31 -12.43
CA ARG A 55 -13.80 0.95 -13.03
C ARG A 55 -15.33 1.00 -13.13
N GLN A 56 -15.96 -0.08 -13.56
CA GLN A 56 -17.42 -0.19 -13.67
C GLN A 56 -18.11 -0.05 -12.30
N ASN A 57 -17.52 -0.62 -11.25
CA ASN A 57 -18.00 -0.48 -9.87
C ASN A 57 -17.73 0.89 -9.24
N GLY A 58 -17.05 1.80 -9.97
CA GLY A 58 -16.68 3.10 -9.44
C GLY A 58 -15.70 3.04 -8.28
N SER A 59 -14.91 1.95 -8.17
CA SER A 59 -13.99 1.71 -7.06
C SER A 59 -12.96 2.83 -6.91
N VAL A 60 -12.61 3.11 -5.66
CA VAL A 60 -11.73 4.21 -5.27
C VAL A 60 -10.57 3.64 -4.45
N THR A 61 -9.36 3.76 -4.99
CA THR A 61 -8.15 3.47 -4.25
C THR A 61 -7.87 4.60 -3.28
N ALA A 62 -7.50 4.25 -2.06
CA ALA A 62 -7.05 5.18 -1.03
C ALA A 62 -5.59 4.91 -0.69
N TRP A 63 -4.83 5.97 -0.41
CA TRP A 63 -3.44 5.91 0.01
C TRP A 63 -3.18 6.92 1.12
N ARG A 64 -2.37 6.55 2.11
CA ARG A 64 -1.97 7.41 3.23
C ARG A 64 -0.53 7.12 3.63
N SER A 65 0.24 8.16 3.89
CA SER A 65 1.59 8.06 4.44
C SER A 65 1.70 8.63 5.84
N PHE A 66 2.67 8.11 6.58
CA PHE A 66 2.99 8.48 7.94
C PHE A 66 4.49 8.59 8.13
N ARG A 67 4.88 9.34 9.16
CA ARG A 67 6.26 9.48 9.59
C ARG A 67 6.37 9.44 11.11
N GLY A 68 7.33 8.68 11.63
CA GLY A 68 7.68 8.61 13.05
C GLY A 68 9.20 8.67 13.19
N GLY A 69 9.74 9.82 13.64
CA GLY A 69 11.18 10.07 13.63
C GLY A 69 11.76 9.95 12.20
N LYS A 70 12.70 9.01 12.01
CA LYS A 70 13.29 8.66 10.71
C LYS A 70 12.61 7.48 10.01
N ARG A 71 11.56 6.88 10.61
CA ARG A 71 10.76 5.82 9.99
C ARG A 71 9.61 6.40 9.17
N TRP A 72 9.28 5.67 8.13
CA TRP A 72 8.21 5.96 7.19
C TRP A 72 7.34 4.73 6.97
N LEU A 73 6.07 4.99 6.75
CA LEU A 73 5.07 3.99 6.38
C LEU A 73 4.16 4.64 5.35
N TRP A 74 3.81 3.92 4.30
CA TRP A 74 2.57 4.21 3.59
C TRP A 74 1.71 2.97 3.46
N ALA A 75 0.40 3.19 3.49
CA ALA A 75 -0.63 2.18 3.36
C ALA A 75 -1.55 2.54 2.20
N GLN A 76 -1.97 1.52 1.45
CA GLN A 76 -2.89 1.63 0.33
C GLN A 76 -3.98 0.57 0.47
N ALA A 77 -5.21 0.94 0.13
CA ALA A 77 -6.35 0.04 0.00
C ALA A 77 -6.94 0.20 -1.40
N VAL A 78 -7.11 -0.93 -2.09
CA VAL A 78 -7.57 -1.03 -3.47
C VAL A 78 -8.82 -1.89 -3.49
N PRO A 79 -10.02 -1.28 -3.43
CA PRO A 79 -11.26 -2.01 -3.56
C PRO A 79 -11.45 -2.52 -4.98
N LEU A 80 -11.84 -3.79 -5.11
CA LEU A 80 -12.06 -4.47 -6.38
C LEU A 80 -13.46 -5.08 -6.40
N ALA A 81 -13.85 -5.65 -7.53
CA ALA A 81 -15.22 -6.11 -7.70
C ALA A 81 -15.50 -7.43 -6.98
N THR A 82 -14.50 -8.31 -6.91
CA THR A 82 -14.62 -9.65 -6.31
C THR A 82 -13.35 -10.04 -5.55
N ARG A 83 -13.43 -11.12 -4.77
CA ARG A 83 -12.27 -11.74 -4.13
C ARG A 83 -11.25 -12.24 -5.15
N ASP A 84 -11.71 -12.87 -6.23
CA ASP A 84 -10.83 -13.35 -7.29
C ASP A 84 -10.10 -12.20 -7.99
N ASP A 85 -10.77 -11.06 -8.14
CA ASP A 85 -10.13 -9.84 -8.65
C ASP A 85 -9.01 -9.35 -7.73
N ALA A 86 -9.19 -9.45 -6.40
CA ALA A 86 -8.16 -9.11 -5.44
C ALA A 86 -6.94 -10.04 -5.53
N VAL A 87 -7.16 -11.35 -5.64
CA VAL A 87 -6.07 -12.31 -5.85
C VAL A 87 -5.36 -12.05 -7.19
N ALA A 88 -6.11 -11.76 -8.26
CA ALA A 88 -5.54 -11.44 -9.57
C ALA A 88 -4.73 -10.14 -9.57
N ALA A 89 -5.24 -9.10 -8.90
CA ALA A 89 -4.55 -7.81 -8.78
C ALA A 89 -3.28 -7.94 -7.93
N LEU A 90 -3.30 -8.72 -6.84
CA LEU A 90 -2.15 -8.96 -5.96
C LEU A 90 -0.94 -9.48 -6.73
N ARG A 91 -1.15 -10.40 -7.69
CA ARG A 91 -0.08 -10.96 -8.54
C ARG A 91 0.67 -9.90 -9.37
N THR A 92 0.07 -8.74 -9.59
CA THR A 92 0.65 -7.64 -10.38
C THR A 92 1.27 -6.55 -9.51
N VAL A 93 1.18 -6.65 -8.18
CA VAL A 93 1.61 -5.58 -7.26
C VAL A 93 3.08 -5.28 -7.42
N GLY A 94 3.96 -6.29 -7.44
CA GLY A 94 5.41 -6.11 -7.57
C GLY A 94 5.82 -5.33 -8.83
N GLU A 95 5.07 -5.49 -9.93
CA GLU A 95 5.32 -4.81 -11.20
C GLU A 95 4.72 -3.39 -11.25
N CYS A 96 3.70 -3.13 -10.43
CA CYS A 96 2.92 -1.90 -10.43
C CYS A 96 3.31 -0.92 -9.33
N LEU A 97 4.32 -1.22 -8.51
CA LEU A 97 4.79 -0.33 -7.47
C LEU A 97 5.28 0.98 -8.09
N LEU A 98 4.61 2.07 -7.74
CA LEU A 98 5.00 3.39 -8.21
C LEU A 98 6.31 3.79 -7.54
N ALA A 99 7.36 3.95 -8.33
CA ALA A 99 8.58 4.62 -7.87
C ALA A 99 8.19 6.02 -7.37
N ASN A 100 8.63 6.38 -6.15
CA ASN A 100 8.50 7.74 -5.65
C ASN A 100 9.65 8.57 -6.23
N PRO A 101 9.43 9.45 -7.23
CA PRO A 101 10.52 10.19 -7.88
C PRO A 101 11.16 11.21 -6.94
N ALA A 102 10.47 11.59 -5.86
CA ALA A 102 11.01 12.47 -4.82
C ALA A 102 11.88 11.72 -3.80
N ALA A 103 11.88 10.39 -3.79
CA ALA A 103 12.79 9.62 -2.98
C ALA A 103 14.17 9.63 -3.67
N ALA A 104 15.14 10.29 -3.04
CA ALA A 104 16.53 10.32 -3.50
C ALA A 104 17.25 9.01 -3.12
N VAL A 105 16.73 7.88 -3.63
CA VAL A 105 17.25 6.54 -3.38
C VAL A 105 17.32 5.74 -4.68
N GLU A 106 18.29 4.84 -4.76
CA GLU A 106 18.47 3.84 -5.81
C GLU A 106 18.16 2.46 -5.24
N VAL A 107 17.39 1.63 -5.94
CA VAL A 107 17.23 0.23 -5.55
C VAL A 107 18.44 -0.56 -6.06
N VAL A 108 19.20 -1.15 -5.15
CA VAL A 108 20.45 -1.88 -5.45
C VAL A 108 20.30 -3.40 -5.32
N GLY A 109 19.18 -3.88 -4.78
CA GLY A 109 18.86 -5.29 -4.67
C GLY A 109 17.41 -5.50 -4.25
N GLU A 110 16.82 -6.61 -4.68
CA GLU A 110 15.45 -6.99 -4.34
C GLU A 110 15.36 -8.49 -4.10
N ARG A 111 14.48 -8.90 -3.19
CA ARG A 111 14.17 -10.31 -2.95
C ARG A 111 12.73 -10.45 -2.46
N ASP A 112 11.97 -11.32 -3.12
CA ASP A 112 10.65 -11.73 -2.63
C ASP A 112 10.81 -12.63 -1.39
N VAL A 113 9.92 -12.45 -0.42
CA VAL A 113 9.96 -13.15 0.87
C VAL A 113 8.65 -13.92 1.05
N ASP A 114 8.76 -15.20 1.40
CA ASP A 114 7.61 -16.00 1.78
C ASP A 114 7.21 -15.67 3.23
N LEU A 115 6.00 -15.15 3.39
CA LEU A 115 5.41 -14.85 4.70
C LEU A 115 4.12 -15.64 4.91
N PRO A 116 3.78 -15.97 6.17
CA PRO A 116 2.48 -16.52 6.49
C PRO A 116 1.35 -15.53 6.15
N LEU A 117 0.14 -16.06 6.02
CA LEU A 117 -1.06 -15.23 5.92
C LEU A 117 -1.23 -14.41 7.22
N PHE A 118 -1.79 -13.21 7.08
CA PHE A 118 -2.06 -12.31 8.18
C PHE A 118 -3.52 -11.86 8.17
N GLY A 119 -4.14 -11.72 9.36
CA GLY A 119 -5.57 -11.44 9.48
C GLY A 119 -6.43 -12.36 8.60
N ASP A 120 -7.34 -11.76 7.84
CA ASP A 120 -8.22 -12.46 6.88
C ASP A 120 -7.65 -12.51 5.44
N ALA A 121 -6.33 -12.31 5.27
CA ALA A 121 -5.72 -12.35 3.95
C ALA A 121 -5.78 -13.77 3.37
N SER A 122 -6.29 -13.85 2.14
CA SER A 122 -6.37 -15.10 1.38
C SER A 122 -5.14 -15.40 0.51
N ALA A 123 -4.31 -14.38 0.30
CA ALA A 123 -3.04 -14.46 -0.39
C ALA A 123 -2.16 -13.29 0.08
N VAL A 124 -0.85 -13.52 0.12
CA VAL A 124 0.16 -12.54 0.55
C VAL A 124 1.27 -12.48 -0.49
N TRP A 125 1.81 -11.28 -0.69
CA TRP A 125 3.05 -11.05 -1.42
C TRP A 125 3.94 -10.12 -0.58
N ALA A 126 5.23 -10.42 -0.50
CA ALA A 126 6.17 -9.60 0.23
C ALA A 126 7.50 -9.49 -0.51
N ARG A 127 8.15 -8.33 -0.38
CA ARG A 127 9.45 -8.05 -0.97
C ARG A 127 10.29 -7.18 -0.05
N GLU A 128 11.55 -7.56 0.07
CA GLU A 128 12.60 -6.72 0.64
C GLU A 128 13.31 -5.99 -0.51
N GLN A 129 13.44 -4.67 -0.39
CA GLN A 129 14.27 -3.85 -1.29
C GLN A 129 15.44 -3.25 -0.52
N GLN A 130 16.65 -3.54 -0.97
CA GLN A 130 17.85 -2.85 -0.55
C GLN A 130 17.97 -1.55 -1.35
N VAL A 131 17.98 -0.43 -0.65
CA VAL A 131 18.01 0.90 -1.26
C VAL A 131 19.23 1.68 -0.79
N ARG A 132 19.92 2.34 -1.71
CA ARG A 132 21.06 3.21 -1.44
C ARG A 132 20.61 4.66 -1.52
N SER A 133 20.87 5.45 -0.48
CA SER A 133 20.65 6.89 -0.51
C SER A 133 21.57 7.54 -1.55
N VAL A 134 21.00 8.32 -2.47
CA VAL A 134 21.78 9.08 -3.46
C VAL A 134 22.62 10.17 -2.78
N ALA A 135 22.09 10.76 -1.70
CA ALA A 135 22.77 11.86 -1.01
C ALA A 135 23.92 11.40 -0.10
N THR A 136 23.80 10.23 0.54
CA THR A 136 24.76 9.77 1.55
C THR A 136 25.49 8.49 1.18
N GLY A 137 25.04 7.76 0.16
CA GLY A 137 25.56 6.44 -0.19
C GLY A 137 25.19 5.33 0.81
N HIS A 138 24.49 5.66 1.91
CA HIS A 138 24.11 4.68 2.91
C HIS A 138 23.05 3.72 2.38
N ASN A 139 23.25 2.43 2.62
CA ASN A 139 22.26 1.41 2.31
C ASN A 139 21.24 1.29 3.45
N THR A 140 19.97 1.20 3.09
CA THR A 140 18.86 0.93 4.00
C THR A 140 17.95 -0.12 3.37
N VAL A 141 16.96 -0.59 4.13
CA VAL A 141 15.99 -1.59 3.66
C VAL A 141 14.60 -0.97 3.64
N THR A 142 13.84 -1.29 2.59
CA THR A 142 12.40 -1.06 2.49
C THR A 142 11.70 -2.41 2.46
N LEU A 143 10.72 -2.60 3.33
CA LEU A 143 9.84 -3.76 3.31
C LEU A 143 8.56 -3.40 2.57
N LEU A 144 8.15 -4.26 1.66
CA LEU A 144 6.89 -4.17 0.92
C LEU A 144 6.05 -5.38 1.28
N LEU A 145 4.81 -5.14 1.68
CA LEU A 145 3.88 -6.20 2.07
C LEU A 145 2.51 -5.93 1.47
N ALA A 146 1.94 -6.90 0.77
CA ALA A 146 0.61 -6.80 0.20
C ALA A 146 -0.20 -8.06 0.51
N GLY A 147 -1.52 -7.89 0.58
CA GLY A 147 -2.44 -9.00 0.80
C GLY A 147 -3.80 -8.79 0.16
N ALA A 148 -4.43 -9.89 -0.25
CA ALA A 148 -5.81 -9.91 -0.74
C ALA A 148 -6.77 -10.24 0.42
N VAL A 149 -7.54 -9.25 0.87
CA VAL A 149 -8.47 -9.33 2.01
C VAL A 149 -9.89 -9.08 1.52
N GLY A 150 -10.74 -10.12 1.49
CA GLY A 150 -12.05 -10.02 0.86
C GLY A 150 -11.93 -9.62 -0.62
N SER A 151 -12.62 -8.56 -1.02
CA SER A 151 -12.54 -7.96 -2.37
C SER A 151 -11.53 -6.81 -2.45
N ASP A 152 -10.63 -6.65 -1.48
CA ASP A 152 -9.66 -5.57 -1.43
C ASP A 152 -8.23 -6.11 -1.55
N VAL A 153 -7.36 -5.34 -2.18
CA VAL A 153 -5.91 -5.47 -2.01
C VAL A 153 -5.43 -4.38 -1.09
N LEU A 154 -4.68 -4.76 -0.06
CA LEU A 154 -3.90 -3.80 0.73
C LEU A 154 -2.42 -3.88 0.35
N VAL A 155 -1.73 -2.75 0.45
CA VAL A 155 -0.27 -2.66 0.24
C VAL A 155 0.30 -1.75 1.30
N LEU A 156 1.37 -2.20 1.96
CA LEU A 156 2.22 -1.45 2.87
C LEU A 156 3.61 -1.32 2.28
N SER A 157 4.24 -0.20 2.57
CA SER A 157 5.69 0.00 2.38
C SER A 157 6.25 0.67 3.62
N LEU A 158 7.26 0.04 4.19
CA LEU A 158 7.88 0.42 5.45
C LEU A 158 9.36 0.67 5.19
N SER A 159 9.85 1.86 5.56
CA SER A 159 11.25 2.22 5.35
C SER A 159 11.76 3.15 6.45
N GLY A 160 13.07 3.39 6.43
CA GLY A 160 13.75 4.31 7.35
C GLY A 160 14.47 3.62 8.50
N GLU A 161 14.84 4.42 9.50
CA GLU A 161 15.72 4.01 10.59
C GLU A 161 15.08 4.20 11.97
N PRO A 162 15.29 3.29 12.94
CA PRO A 162 15.92 1.96 12.76
C PRO A 162 15.13 1.09 11.76
N ALA A 163 15.79 0.10 11.16
CA ALA A 163 15.17 -0.77 10.16
C ALA A 163 13.89 -1.42 10.72
N TRP A 164 12.94 -1.67 9.83
CA TRP A 164 11.75 -2.46 10.13
C TRP A 164 12.07 -3.95 10.08
N ASP A 165 11.32 -4.74 10.83
CA ASP A 165 11.29 -6.19 10.68
C ASP A 165 9.93 -6.65 10.14
N TRP A 166 9.86 -7.93 9.78
CA TRP A 166 8.67 -8.53 9.20
C TRP A 166 7.54 -8.75 10.23
N ASP A 167 7.85 -8.81 11.53
CA ASP A 167 6.84 -8.96 12.58
C ASP A 167 6.08 -7.64 12.75
N ASP A 168 6.78 -6.51 12.85
CA ASP A 168 6.21 -5.17 12.84
C ASP A 168 5.36 -4.93 11.58
N ALA A 169 5.88 -5.33 10.40
CA ALA A 169 5.17 -5.19 9.14
C ALA A 169 3.87 -6.02 9.11
N THR A 170 3.93 -7.26 9.61
CA THR A 170 2.80 -8.19 9.64
C THR A 170 1.73 -7.77 10.64
N ASP A 171 2.11 -7.22 11.80
CA ASP A 171 1.16 -6.65 12.77
C ASP A 171 0.40 -5.46 12.16
N LEU A 172 1.11 -4.53 11.53
CA LEU A 172 0.49 -3.39 10.84
C LEU A 172 -0.43 -3.83 9.71
N ALA A 173 -0.03 -4.85 8.93
CA ALA A 173 -0.84 -5.41 7.87
C ALA A 173 -2.11 -6.09 8.41
N SER A 174 -2.02 -6.78 9.55
CA SER A 174 -3.15 -7.39 10.25
C SER A 174 -4.17 -6.34 10.73
N ARG A 175 -3.69 -5.23 11.32
CA ARG A 175 -4.55 -4.10 11.72
C ARG A 175 -5.24 -3.45 10.52
N GLN A 176 -4.50 -3.27 9.42
CA GLN A 176 -5.05 -2.73 8.18
C GLN A 176 -6.10 -3.70 7.57
N ALA A 177 -5.87 -5.01 7.62
CA ALA A 177 -6.82 -6.03 7.16
C ALA A 177 -8.11 -6.00 7.99
N ALA A 178 -8.01 -5.98 9.32
CA ALA A 178 -9.17 -5.90 10.21
C ALA A 178 -10.04 -4.66 9.92
N ARG A 179 -9.42 -3.52 9.62
CA ARG A 179 -10.12 -2.29 9.24
C ARG A 179 -10.87 -2.40 7.90
N LEU A 180 -10.33 -3.16 6.95
CA LEU A 180 -11.00 -3.45 5.68
C LEU A 180 -12.23 -4.34 5.89
N THR A 181 -12.11 -5.38 6.71
CA THR A 181 -13.23 -6.27 7.05
C THR A 181 -14.34 -5.51 7.79
N ALA A 182 -13.99 -4.66 8.76
CA ALA A 182 -14.97 -3.89 9.55
C ALA A 182 -15.77 -2.86 8.73
N THR A 183 -15.24 -2.42 7.58
CA THR A 183 -15.91 -1.45 6.69
C THR A 183 -16.71 -2.13 5.57
N ALA A 184 -16.63 -3.47 5.46
CA ALA A 184 -17.32 -4.24 4.44
C ALA A 184 -18.74 -4.66 4.83
N GLY A 185 -19.07 -4.63 6.14
CA GLY A 185 -20.43 -4.76 6.67
C GLY A 185 -21.17 -3.42 6.70
#